data_AF-A0A067GX74-F1
#
_entry.id   AF-A0A067GX74-F1
#
_cell.length_a   1.000
_cell.length_b   1.000
_cell.length_c   1.000
_cell.angle_alpha   90.00
_cell.angle_beta   90.00
_cell.angle_gamma   90.00
#
_symmetry.space_group_name_H-M   'P 1'
#
loop_
_entity.id
_entity.type
_entity.pdbx_description
1 polymer ?
#
loop_
_entity_poly.entity_id
_entity_poly.type
_entity_poly.pdbx_seq_one_letter_code
_entity_poly.pdbx_strand_id
1 'polypeptide(L)'
;MSSSSSPSVTTDAETLKRNRILSSKLYFDIPIFKLPLIYSPDYDISFLGIEKLHPFDSSKWGRICQFLSSEGFLDKNCIVEPLEASKEDLLVVHSESYLKSLQSSPNVSIIIEVPPVALFPNCLVQRKVLYPFRKQVGGTILAAKLAKERGWAINVGGGFHHCSADEGGGFCAYADISLCIHYAFVQLNISR
;
A
#
# COMPACT_ATOMS: atom_id res chain seq x y z
N MET A 1 23.37 -27.22 35.29
CA MET A 1 21.96 -26.89 35.00
C MET A 1 21.96 -26.14 33.68
N SER A 2 21.67 -26.85 32.60
CA SER A 2 21.69 -26.31 31.25
C SER A 2 20.49 -25.38 31.08
N SER A 3 20.75 -24.07 30.97
CA SER A 3 19.74 -23.06 30.67
C SER A 3 19.31 -23.22 29.21
N SER A 4 18.18 -23.86 28.99
CA SER A 4 17.48 -23.89 27.71
C SER A 4 16.99 -22.48 27.37
N SER A 5 17.68 -21.81 26.45
CA SER A 5 17.19 -20.60 25.78
C SER A 5 15.97 -20.95 24.94
N SER A 6 14.88 -20.19 25.06
CA SER A 6 13.62 -20.40 24.34
C SER A 6 13.73 -19.93 22.89
N PRO A 7 13.76 -20.81 21.86
CA PRO A 7 13.89 -20.43 20.46
C PRO A 7 12.54 -20.42 19.70
N SER A 8 11.40 -20.66 20.37
CA SER A 8 10.14 -20.99 19.67
C SER A 8 9.38 -19.77 19.12
N VAL A 9 9.10 -18.77 19.94
CA VAL A 9 8.14 -17.70 19.60
C VAL A 9 8.59 -16.82 18.42
N THR A 10 9.87 -16.45 18.38
CA THR A 10 10.42 -15.62 17.30
C THR A 10 10.44 -16.36 15.96
N THR A 11 10.73 -17.66 16.01
CA THR A 11 10.78 -18.53 14.82
C THR A 11 9.38 -18.75 14.24
N ASP A 12 8.36 -18.88 15.11
CA ASP A 12 6.97 -19.03 14.69
C ASP A 12 6.42 -17.76 14.04
N ALA A 13 6.74 -16.58 14.59
CA ALA A 13 6.31 -15.29 14.06
C ALA A 13 6.91 -14.99 12.68
N GLU A 14 8.22 -15.22 12.50
CA GLU A 14 8.89 -15.07 11.21
C GLU A 14 8.37 -16.09 10.17
N THR A 15 8.09 -17.32 10.61
CA THR A 15 7.49 -18.35 9.74
C THR A 15 6.10 -17.94 9.28
N LEU A 16 5.25 -17.45 10.19
CA LEU A 16 3.91 -16.94 9.84
C LEU A 16 3.99 -15.77 8.87
N LYS A 17 4.88 -14.81 9.12
CA LYS A 17 5.12 -13.67 8.23
C LYS A 17 5.55 -14.11 6.84
N ARG A 18 6.48 -15.07 6.75
CA ARG A 18 6.91 -15.65 5.47
C ARG A 18 5.74 -16.34 4.75
N ASN A 19 4.92 -17.10 5.46
CA ASN A 19 3.76 -17.78 4.88
C ASN A 19 2.71 -16.80 4.33
N ARG A 20 2.47 -15.68 5.01
CA ARG A 20 1.62 -14.59 4.49
C ARG A 20 2.16 -14.04 3.17
N ILE A 21 3.45 -13.73 3.12
CA ILE A 21 4.09 -13.20 1.91
C ILE A 21 4.01 -14.20 0.74
N LEU A 22 4.27 -15.48 0.99
CA LEU A 22 4.26 -16.51 -0.05
C LEU A 22 2.86 -16.86 -0.55
N SER A 23 1.83 -16.67 0.28
CA SER A 23 0.42 -16.89 -0.10
C SER A 23 -0.25 -15.65 -0.70
N SER A 24 0.43 -14.51 -0.68
CA SER A 24 -0.06 -13.25 -1.24
C SER A 24 -0.28 -13.33 -2.75
N LYS A 25 -1.30 -12.62 -3.22
CA LYS A 25 -1.62 -12.48 -4.65
C LYS A 25 -1.03 -11.20 -5.27
N LEU A 26 -0.35 -10.37 -4.49
CA LEU A 26 0.18 -9.09 -4.94
C LEU A 26 1.35 -9.24 -5.94
N TYR A 27 1.92 -10.43 -6.05
CA TYR A 27 2.89 -10.80 -7.08
C TYR A 27 2.21 -11.59 -8.19
N PHE A 28 2.28 -11.06 -9.42
CA PHE A 28 1.79 -11.72 -10.61
C PHE A 28 2.60 -11.27 -11.84
N ASP A 29 2.50 -12.04 -12.91
CA ASP A 29 3.24 -11.75 -14.14
C ASP A 29 2.59 -10.62 -14.93
N ILE A 30 3.44 -9.69 -15.35
CA ILE A 30 3.03 -8.54 -16.14
C ILE A 30 3.56 -8.72 -17.57
N PRO A 31 2.70 -8.61 -18.59
CA PRO A 31 3.12 -8.68 -19.98
C PRO A 31 4.23 -7.68 -20.32
N ILE A 32 5.16 -8.06 -21.20
CA ILE A 32 6.33 -7.25 -21.57
C ILE A 32 5.92 -5.90 -22.20
N PHE A 33 4.79 -5.83 -22.91
CA PHE A 33 4.32 -4.60 -23.56
C PHE A 33 3.77 -3.55 -22.58
N LYS A 34 3.46 -3.93 -21.33
CA LYS A 34 3.07 -2.98 -20.28
C LYS A 34 4.31 -2.21 -19.81
N LEU A 35 4.19 -0.92 -19.55
CA LEU A 35 5.26 -0.12 -18.94
C LEU A 35 5.37 -0.45 -17.45
N PRO A 36 6.54 -0.37 -16.82
CA PRO A 36 6.69 -0.53 -15.37
C PRO A 36 6.20 0.72 -14.60
N LEU A 37 5.01 1.20 -14.97
CA LEU A 37 4.28 2.29 -14.33
C LEU A 37 2.99 1.73 -13.75
N ILE A 38 2.86 1.79 -12.44
CA ILE A 38 1.78 1.19 -11.68
C ILE A 38 0.81 2.30 -11.25
N TYR A 39 -0.45 2.14 -11.66
CA TYR A 39 -1.54 3.05 -11.32
C TYR A 39 -2.88 2.32 -11.43
N SER A 40 -3.82 2.66 -10.56
CA SER A 40 -5.23 2.26 -10.66
C SER A 40 -6.10 3.52 -10.69
N PRO A 41 -7.18 3.54 -11.48
CA PRO A 41 -8.21 4.58 -11.40
C PRO A 41 -8.78 4.78 -9.97
N ASP A 42 -8.67 3.76 -9.12
CA ASP A 42 -9.12 3.79 -7.73
C ASP A 42 -8.14 4.46 -6.75
N TYR A 43 -6.99 4.96 -7.21
CA TYR A 43 -6.04 5.66 -6.33
C TYR A 43 -6.59 6.98 -5.80
N ASP A 44 -7.39 7.67 -6.61
CA ASP A 44 -7.89 9.00 -6.26
C ASP A 44 -8.93 8.92 -5.13
N ILE A 45 -8.70 9.69 -4.07
CA ILE A 45 -9.62 9.85 -2.95
C ILE A 45 -10.41 11.12 -3.21
N SER A 46 -11.58 11.00 -3.83
CA SER A 46 -12.51 12.11 -4.05
C SER A 46 -13.95 11.68 -3.77
N PHE A 47 -14.61 12.39 -2.86
CA PHE A 47 -16.05 12.26 -2.63
C PHE A 47 -16.54 13.46 -1.83
N LEU A 48 -17.74 13.96 -2.16
CA LEU A 48 -18.40 15.03 -1.40
C LEU A 48 -17.53 16.31 -1.17
N GLY A 49 -16.54 16.57 -2.04
CA GLY A 49 -15.67 17.74 -1.94
C GLY A 49 -14.54 17.63 -0.91
N ILE A 50 -14.34 16.47 -0.27
CA ILE A 50 -13.30 16.33 0.77
C ILE A 50 -11.89 16.53 0.21
N GLU A 51 -11.69 16.31 -1.09
CA GLU A 51 -10.43 16.51 -1.78
C GLU A 51 -9.93 17.96 -1.73
N LYS A 52 -10.82 18.92 -1.44
CA LYS A 52 -10.50 20.35 -1.30
C LYS A 52 -10.16 20.74 0.14
N LEU A 53 -10.38 19.86 1.10
CA LEU A 53 -10.20 20.13 2.53
C LEU A 53 -8.82 19.73 3.03
N HIS A 54 -7.94 19.37 2.09
CA HIS A 54 -6.65 18.78 2.38
C HIS A 54 -5.55 19.50 1.58
N PRO A 55 -4.41 19.89 2.18
CA PRO A 55 -3.31 20.55 1.46
C PRO A 55 -2.72 19.73 0.30
N PHE A 56 -2.79 18.40 0.37
CA PHE A 56 -2.42 17.51 -0.74
C PHE A 56 -3.63 17.21 -1.62
N ASP A 57 -3.48 17.42 -2.94
CA ASP A 57 -4.44 16.97 -3.95
C ASP A 57 -4.55 15.45 -3.92
N SER A 58 -5.65 14.95 -3.37
CA SER A 58 -5.96 13.54 -3.24
C SER A 58 -6.45 12.90 -4.54
N SER A 59 -6.51 13.67 -5.63
CA SER A 59 -6.75 13.21 -7.01
C SER A 59 -5.53 13.43 -7.94
N LYS A 60 -4.36 13.74 -7.37
CA LYS A 60 -3.15 14.05 -8.14
C LYS A 60 -2.69 12.90 -9.03
N TRP A 61 -2.93 11.66 -8.62
CA TRP A 61 -2.43 10.48 -9.33
C TRP A 61 -3.12 10.31 -10.67
N GLY A 62 -4.45 10.41 -10.71
CA GLY A 62 -5.21 10.46 -11.96
C GLY A 62 -4.80 11.62 -12.85
N ARG A 63 -4.56 12.82 -12.27
CA ARG A 63 -4.08 13.99 -13.03
C ARG A 63 -2.70 13.76 -13.66
N ILE A 64 -1.77 13.15 -12.93
CA ILE A 64 -0.42 12.81 -13.45
C ILE A 64 -0.56 11.87 -14.65
N CYS A 65 -1.31 10.77 -14.50
CA CYS A 65 -1.51 9.82 -15.60
C CYS A 65 -2.25 10.46 -16.79
N GLN A 66 -3.24 11.31 -16.53
CA GLN A 66 -3.96 12.03 -17.58
C GLN A 66 -3.04 12.97 -18.35
N PHE A 67 -2.20 13.73 -17.66
CA PHE A 67 -1.23 14.64 -18.26
C PHE A 67 -0.20 13.88 -19.10
N LEU A 68 0.41 12.82 -18.57
CA LEU A 68 1.37 12.01 -19.32
C LEU A 68 0.74 11.38 -20.57
N SER A 69 -0.53 10.98 -20.50
CA SER A 69 -1.25 10.48 -21.66
C SER A 69 -1.59 11.55 -22.68
N SER A 70 -1.98 12.77 -22.27
CA SER A 70 -2.29 13.85 -23.22
C SER A 70 -1.05 14.33 -23.97
N GLU A 71 0.11 14.30 -23.33
CA GLU A 71 1.40 14.65 -23.94
C GLU A 71 2.00 13.51 -24.79
N GLY A 72 1.34 12.35 -24.87
CA GLY A 72 1.79 11.20 -25.66
C GLY A 72 2.95 10.40 -25.02
N PHE A 73 3.32 10.68 -23.77
CA PHE A 73 4.35 9.92 -23.05
C PHE A 73 3.83 8.59 -22.47
N LEU A 74 2.51 8.45 -22.30
CA LEU A 74 1.90 7.29 -21.67
C LEU A 74 0.66 6.80 -22.41
N ASP A 75 0.75 5.62 -23.01
CA ASP A 75 -0.45 4.87 -23.42
C ASP A 75 -1.13 4.27 -22.19
N LYS A 76 -2.40 4.61 -21.97
CA LYS A 76 -3.22 4.08 -20.87
C LYS A 76 -3.32 2.55 -20.90
N ASN A 77 -3.29 1.95 -22.09
CA ASN A 77 -3.32 0.50 -22.25
C ASN A 77 -2.02 -0.17 -21.77
N CYS A 78 -0.93 0.60 -21.65
CA CYS A 78 0.36 0.12 -21.16
C CYS A 78 0.51 0.24 -19.64
N ILE A 79 -0.41 0.90 -18.93
CA ILE A 79 -0.36 1.03 -17.46
C ILE A 79 -0.59 -0.34 -16.80
N VAL A 80 0.17 -0.61 -15.73
CA VAL A 80 0.00 -1.78 -14.87
C VAL A 80 -0.97 -1.43 -13.75
N GLU A 81 -2.06 -2.19 -13.65
CA GLU A 81 -3.01 -2.01 -12.56
C GLU A 81 -2.67 -2.97 -11.39
N PRO A 82 -2.51 -2.47 -10.16
CA PRO A 82 -2.24 -3.30 -9.00
C PRO A 82 -3.50 -3.90 -8.37
N LEU A 83 -3.28 -4.98 -7.62
CA LEU A 83 -4.29 -5.57 -6.74
C LEU A 83 -4.35 -4.86 -5.38
N GLU A 84 -5.49 -4.96 -4.71
CA GLU A 84 -5.67 -4.45 -3.34
C GLU A 84 -4.89 -5.34 -2.35
N ALA A 85 -4.12 -4.73 -1.45
CA ALA A 85 -3.53 -5.45 -0.32
C ALA A 85 -4.61 -5.96 0.63
N SER A 86 -4.63 -7.27 0.86
CA SER A 86 -5.52 -7.92 1.82
C SER A 86 -5.07 -7.67 3.26
N LYS A 87 -5.93 -8.02 4.22
CA LYS A 87 -5.57 -7.96 5.64
C LYS A 87 -4.33 -8.81 5.97
N GLU A 88 -4.21 -10.00 5.38
CA GLU A 88 -3.03 -10.85 5.60
C GLU A 88 -1.75 -10.22 5.03
N ASP A 89 -1.85 -9.50 3.90
CA ASP A 89 -0.72 -8.76 3.35
C ASP A 89 -0.27 -7.65 4.33
N LEU A 90 -1.23 -6.92 4.91
CA LEU A 90 -0.95 -5.83 5.84
C LEU A 90 -0.37 -6.32 7.18
N LEU A 91 -0.81 -7.48 7.66
CA LEU A 91 -0.33 -8.13 8.89
C LEU A 91 1.13 -8.62 8.80
N VAL A 92 1.79 -8.48 7.65
CA VAL A 92 3.24 -8.68 7.52
C VAL A 92 4.02 -7.62 8.32
N VAL A 93 3.50 -6.40 8.41
CA VAL A 93 4.14 -5.29 9.14
C VAL A 93 3.25 -4.78 10.27
N HIS A 94 1.95 -4.64 10.02
CA HIS A 94 1.05 -4.02 10.98
C HIS A 94 0.56 -4.98 12.05
N SER A 95 0.33 -4.47 13.25
CA SER A 95 -0.35 -5.23 14.29
C SER A 95 -1.84 -5.37 14.02
N GLU A 96 -2.41 -6.46 14.54
CA GLU A 96 -3.85 -6.69 14.51
C GLU A 96 -4.63 -5.59 15.24
N SER A 97 -4.08 -5.05 16.33
CA SER A 97 -4.64 -3.91 17.07
C SER A 97 -4.70 -2.65 16.22
N TYR A 98 -3.62 -2.32 15.51
CA TYR A 98 -3.60 -1.15 14.63
C TYR A 98 -4.60 -1.30 13.48
N LEU A 99 -4.63 -2.45 12.79
CA LEU A 99 -5.60 -2.66 11.72
C LEU A 99 -7.05 -2.61 12.20
N LYS A 100 -7.33 -3.05 13.43
CA LYS A 100 -8.65 -2.88 14.07
C LYS A 100 -8.97 -1.42 14.36
N SER A 101 -7.98 -0.61 14.76
CA SER A 101 -8.17 0.83 14.99
C SER A 101 -8.64 1.58 13.74
N LEU A 102 -8.29 1.09 12.53
CA LEU A 102 -8.74 1.66 11.26
C LEU A 102 -10.24 1.43 10.97
N GLN A 103 -10.94 0.64 11.78
CA GLN A 103 -12.40 0.50 11.74
C GLN A 103 -13.14 1.68 12.40
N SER A 104 -12.41 2.68 12.90
CA SER A 104 -12.94 3.91 13.50
C SER A 104 -12.74 5.10 12.55
N SER A 105 -13.83 5.70 12.05
CA SER A 105 -13.74 6.90 11.19
C SER A 105 -13.02 8.07 11.88
N PRO A 106 -13.27 8.37 13.18
CA PRO A 106 -12.50 9.38 13.90
C PRO A 106 -10.99 9.10 13.90
N ASN A 107 -10.59 7.85 14.12
CA ASN A 107 -9.16 7.50 14.12
C ASN A 107 -8.54 7.70 12.72
N VAL A 108 -9.22 7.23 11.67
CA VAL A 108 -8.77 7.44 10.29
C VAL A 108 -8.65 8.94 10.00
N SER A 109 -9.61 9.76 10.43
CA SER A 109 -9.59 11.21 10.21
C SER A 109 -8.36 11.91 10.79
N ILE A 110 -7.84 11.40 11.92
CA ILE A 110 -6.61 11.90 12.56
C ILE A 110 -5.40 11.47 11.73
N ILE A 111 -5.30 10.18 11.38
CA ILE A 111 -4.20 9.62 10.59
C ILE A 111 -4.05 10.33 9.24
N ILE A 112 -5.18 10.62 8.60
CA ILE A 112 -5.23 11.30 7.30
C ILE A 112 -5.42 12.81 7.42
N GLU A 113 -5.28 13.40 8.62
CA GLU A 113 -5.39 14.84 8.91
C GLU A 113 -6.53 15.59 8.19
N VAL A 114 -7.68 14.93 8.02
CA VAL A 114 -8.90 15.52 7.44
C VAL A 114 -10.04 15.34 8.45
N PRO A 115 -10.17 16.28 9.41
CA PRO A 115 -11.14 16.16 10.51
C PRO A 115 -12.59 15.87 10.08
N PRO A 116 -13.13 16.42 8.97
CA PRO A 116 -14.49 16.10 8.51
C PRO A 116 -14.72 14.61 8.23
N VAL A 117 -13.67 13.82 7.96
CA VAL A 117 -13.79 12.38 7.74
C VAL A 117 -14.34 11.64 8.97
N ALA A 118 -14.15 12.19 10.17
CA ALA A 118 -14.67 11.62 11.42
C ALA A 118 -16.18 11.43 11.41
N LEU A 119 -16.91 12.26 10.65
CA LEU A 119 -18.37 12.29 10.61
C LEU A 119 -18.97 11.31 9.60
N PHE A 120 -18.16 10.72 8.71
CA PHE A 120 -18.68 9.78 7.72
C PHE A 120 -18.87 8.37 8.28
N PRO A 121 -19.91 7.64 7.82
CA PRO A 121 -20.07 6.22 8.13
C PRO A 121 -18.80 5.43 7.79
N ASN A 122 -18.38 4.53 8.68
CA ASN A 122 -17.12 3.83 8.49
C ASN A 122 -17.05 3.04 7.17
N CYS A 123 -18.17 2.47 6.71
CA CYS A 123 -18.23 1.80 5.41
C CYS A 123 -17.81 2.71 4.24
N LEU A 124 -18.14 4.01 4.31
CA LEU A 124 -17.73 4.99 3.30
C LEU A 124 -16.23 5.27 3.41
N VAL A 125 -15.70 5.45 4.62
CA VAL A 125 -14.27 5.66 4.88
C VAL A 125 -13.44 4.45 4.41
N GLN A 126 -13.88 3.23 4.72
CA GLN A 126 -13.24 2.00 4.24
C GLN A 126 -13.17 1.96 2.72
N ARG A 127 -14.26 2.32 2.04
CA ARG A 127 -14.37 2.22 0.58
C ARG A 127 -13.72 3.37 -0.18
N LYS A 128 -13.78 4.58 0.36
CA LYS A 128 -13.37 5.80 -0.35
C LYS A 128 -12.04 6.38 0.10
N VAL A 129 -11.51 5.96 1.26
CA VAL A 129 -10.21 6.42 1.78
C VAL A 129 -9.24 5.25 1.90
N LEU A 130 -9.59 4.22 2.67
CA LEU A 130 -8.66 3.13 2.99
C LEU A 130 -8.46 2.15 1.84
N TYR A 131 -9.48 1.87 1.02
CA TYR A 131 -9.37 1.05 -0.18
C TYR A 131 -8.34 1.61 -1.19
N PRO A 132 -8.39 2.91 -1.57
CA PRO A 132 -7.33 3.54 -2.35
C PRO A 132 -5.93 3.34 -1.76
N PHE A 133 -5.76 3.50 -0.45
CA PHE A 133 -4.46 3.27 0.19
C PHE A 133 -4.00 1.81 0.10
N ARG A 134 -4.90 0.83 0.26
CA ARG A 134 -4.55 -0.60 0.11
C ARG A 134 -4.19 -0.97 -1.33
N LYS A 135 -4.85 -0.37 -2.32
CA LYS A 135 -4.45 -0.47 -3.74
C LYS A 135 -3.05 0.12 -3.97
N GLN A 136 -2.74 1.26 -3.35
CA GLN A 136 -1.41 1.89 -3.43
C GLN A 136 -0.32 1.03 -2.78
N VAL A 137 -0.60 0.37 -1.65
CA VAL A 137 0.29 -0.63 -1.02
C VAL A 137 0.61 -1.77 -2.00
N GLY A 138 -0.42 -2.36 -2.60
CA GLY A 138 -0.24 -3.41 -3.61
C GLY A 138 0.59 -2.92 -4.80
N GLY A 139 0.41 -1.67 -5.21
CA GLY A 139 1.22 -1.05 -6.24
C GLY A 139 2.69 -0.87 -5.88
N THR A 140 3.01 -0.49 -4.65
CA THR A 140 4.40 -0.36 -4.18
C THR A 140 5.10 -1.71 -4.16
N ILE A 141 4.41 -2.76 -3.69
CA ILE A 141 4.92 -4.14 -3.68
C ILE A 141 5.17 -4.64 -5.10
N LEU A 142 4.22 -4.43 -6.02
CA LEU A 142 4.36 -4.82 -7.43
C LEU A 142 5.45 -4.00 -8.15
N ALA A 143 5.61 -2.73 -7.81
CA ALA A 143 6.67 -1.89 -8.36
C ALA A 143 8.06 -2.43 -8.02
N ALA A 144 8.30 -2.95 -6.81
CA ALA A 144 9.58 -3.56 -6.49
C ALA A 144 9.88 -4.81 -7.33
N LYS A 145 8.88 -5.65 -7.60
CA LYS A 145 9.01 -6.78 -8.54
C LYS A 145 9.44 -6.29 -9.92
N LEU A 146 8.71 -5.32 -10.48
CA LEU A 146 8.99 -4.79 -11.80
C LEU A 146 10.33 -4.06 -11.87
N ALA A 147 10.74 -3.35 -10.81
CA ALA A 147 12.05 -2.72 -10.73
C ALA A 147 13.17 -3.76 -10.75
N LYS A 148 13.02 -4.88 -10.04
CA LYS A 148 13.98 -6.00 -10.08
C LYS A 148 14.02 -6.65 -11.47
N GLU A 149 12.88 -6.88 -12.10
CA GLU A 149 12.78 -7.58 -13.39
C GLU A 149 13.20 -6.73 -14.59
N ARG A 150 12.92 -5.43 -14.55
CA ARG A 150 13.00 -4.51 -15.70
C ARG A 150 13.96 -3.35 -15.49
N GLY A 151 14.62 -3.30 -14.34
CA GLY A 151 15.62 -2.28 -13.97
C GLY A 151 15.03 -1.00 -13.37
N TRP A 152 13.73 -0.75 -13.52
CA TRP A 152 13.04 0.39 -12.91
C TRP A 152 11.53 0.15 -12.82
N ALA A 153 10.86 0.83 -11.90
CA ALA A 153 9.42 0.94 -11.87
C ALA A 153 8.97 2.17 -11.07
N ILE A 154 7.76 2.66 -11.33
CA ILE A 154 7.15 3.77 -10.61
C ILE A 154 5.74 3.35 -10.16
N ASN A 155 5.48 3.36 -8.85
CA ASN A 155 4.11 3.40 -8.34
C ASN A 155 3.70 4.86 -8.18
N VAL A 156 2.69 5.31 -8.93
CA VAL A 156 2.26 6.72 -8.91
C VAL A 156 1.74 7.13 -7.53
N GLY A 157 1.19 6.18 -6.76
CA GLY A 157 0.54 6.42 -5.47
C GLY A 157 1.36 6.11 -4.20
N GLY A 158 2.53 5.50 -4.32
CA GLY A 158 3.26 4.99 -3.15
C GLY A 158 3.94 6.08 -2.30
N GLY A 159 4.69 5.64 -1.29
CA GLY A 159 5.59 6.50 -0.51
C GLY A 159 5.07 6.85 0.89
N PHE A 160 4.36 5.93 1.54
CA PHE A 160 3.78 6.13 2.86
C PHE A 160 4.82 5.96 3.98
N HIS A 161 5.74 6.92 4.08
CA HIS A 161 6.88 6.87 5.02
C HIS A 161 6.54 7.24 6.47
N HIS A 162 5.36 7.78 6.76
CA HIS A 162 4.98 8.24 8.10
C HIS A 162 4.30 7.14 8.94
N CYS A 163 4.00 5.99 8.35
CA CYS A 163 3.33 4.88 9.03
C CYS A 163 4.33 3.86 9.57
N SER A 164 4.10 3.39 10.79
CA SER A 164 4.84 2.32 11.46
C SER A 164 3.98 1.06 11.59
N ALA A 165 4.46 0.04 12.31
CA ALA A 165 3.68 -1.17 12.57
C ALA A 165 2.37 -0.89 13.33
N ASP A 166 2.40 0.07 14.26
CA ASP A 166 1.34 0.31 15.23
C ASP A 166 0.66 1.68 15.11
N GLU A 167 1.21 2.58 14.29
CA GLU A 167 0.75 3.96 14.18
C GLU A 167 0.74 4.45 12.73
N GLY A 168 -0.26 5.25 12.39
CA GLY A 168 -0.35 6.00 11.13
C GLY A 168 -0.32 7.50 11.41
N GLY A 169 -0.01 8.28 10.38
CA GLY A 169 0.02 9.74 10.47
C GLY A 169 0.49 10.35 9.16
N GLY A 170 0.38 11.67 9.00
CA GLY A 170 0.84 12.35 7.79
C GLY A 170 0.31 11.72 6.50
N PHE A 171 -0.99 11.37 6.46
CA PHE A 171 -1.67 10.74 5.31
C PHE A 171 -1.23 9.30 5.00
N CYS A 172 -0.43 8.70 5.87
CA CYS A 172 0.08 7.35 5.71
C CYS A 172 -0.71 6.41 6.63
N ALA A 173 -1.72 5.74 6.09
CA ALA A 173 -2.50 4.74 6.84
C ALA A 173 -1.84 3.35 6.88
N TYR A 174 -0.96 3.04 5.92
CA TYR A 174 -0.25 1.77 5.83
C TYR A 174 1.21 2.01 5.49
N ALA A 175 2.12 1.19 6.03
CA ALA A 175 3.57 1.31 5.83
C ALA A 175 4.00 0.58 4.55
N ASP A 176 3.62 1.11 3.39
CA ASP A 176 3.83 0.46 2.08
C ASP A 176 5.32 0.18 1.78
N ILE A 177 6.23 1.09 2.15
CA ILE A 177 7.68 0.93 1.99
C ILE A 177 8.18 -0.26 2.83
N SER A 178 7.78 -0.34 4.10
CA SER A 178 8.16 -1.42 5.00
C SER A 178 7.62 -2.76 4.52
N LEU A 179 6.36 -2.80 4.08
CA LEU A 179 5.75 -3.98 3.47
C LEU A 179 6.54 -4.41 2.23
N CYS A 180 6.79 -3.48 1.31
CA CYS A 180 7.57 -3.71 0.11
C CYS A 180 8.94 -4.34 0.40
N ILE A 181 9.68 -3.84 1.40
CA ILE A 181 10.99 -4.40 1.79
C ILE A 181 10.87 -5.85 2.26
N HIS A 182 9.87 -6.17 3.10
CA HIS A 182 9.66 -7.54 3.55
C HIS A 182 9.29 -8.49 2.41
N TYR A 183 8.42 -8.05 1.50
CA TYR A 183 8.09 -8.80 0.29
C TYR A 183 9.33 -9.02 -0.58
N ALA A 184 10.15 -7.98 -0.78
CA ALA A 184 11.36 -8.04 -1.60
C ALA A 184 12.40 -9.04 -1.06
N PHE A 185 12.60 -9.13 0.26
CA PHE A 185 13.51 -10.12 0.84
C PHE A 185 13.03 -11.56 0.64
N VAL A 186 11.72 -11.81 0.66
CA VAL A 186 11.17 -13.17 0.55
C VAL A 186 10.91 -13.59 -0.90
N GLN A 187 10.28 -12.74 -1.71
CA GLN A 187 9.86 -13.05 -3.08
C GLN A 187 10.97 -12.83 -4.11
N LEU A 188 11.87 -11.86 -3.87
CA LEU A 188 12.90 -11.48 -4.84
C LEU A 188 14.30 -11.96 -4.46
N ASN A 189 14.43 -12.77 -3.39
CA ASN A 189 15.72 -13.26 -2.88
C ASN A 189 16.78 -12.14 -2.77
N ILE A 190 16.38 -10.97 -2.27
CA ILE A 190 17.32 -9.88 -1.97
C ILE A 190 17.94 -10.17 -0.60
N SER A 191 19.27 -10.20 -0.53
CA SER A 191 20.02 -10.21 0.73
C SER A 191 20.48 -8.79 1.08
N ARG A 192 20.69 -8.53 2.36
CA ARG A 192 21.38 -7.31 2.84
C ARG A 192 22.89 -7.47 2.73
#